data_AF-A0A523GPP9-F1
#
_entry.id   AF-A0A523GPP9-F1
#
_cell.length_a   1.000
_cell.length_b   1.000
_cell.length_c   1.000
_cell.angle_alpha   90.00
_cell.angle_beta   90.00
_cell.angle_gamma   90.00
#
_symmetry.space_group_name_H-M   'P 1'
#
loop_
_entity.id
_entity.type
_entity.pdbx_description
1 polymer ?
#
loop_
_entity_poly.entity_id
_entity_poly.type
_entity_poly.pdbx_seq_one_letter_code
_entity_poly.pdbx_strand_id
1 'polypeptide(L)'
;DKVSVIIYQFVTILEDGEIVKMSTRKANFVTIDELVDEVGSDVVRYFFNMRNTSSHMNFDLTLAKKQSDENPVFYLQYAHARICSILRTVVEEDIISSVENLNLLVMEEEQQLLKKLNKYEEEILYASENFEPHRICSYLEELAAAFHKFYTFCRILGSEKKLAEARLALAEATKTALQNGLGILGVTAPERM
;
A
#
# COMPACT_ATOMS: atom_id res chain seq x y z
N ASP A 1 19.82 -28.69 5.94
CA ASP A 1 18.88 -27.74 5.33
C ASP A 1 17.82 -28.45 4.53
N LYS A 2 16.55 -28.05 4.69
CA LYS A 2 15.44 -28.53 3.85
C LYS A 2 15.18 -27.47 2.78
N VAL A 3 15.12 -27.88 1.52
CA VAL A 3 14.78 -27.00 0.40
C VAL A 3 13.27 -26.75 0.43
N SER A 4 12.85 -25.49 0.54
CA SER A 4 11.47 -25.06 0.36
C SER A 4 11.26 -24.65 -1.10
N VAL A 5 10.27 -25.23 -1.77
CA VAL A 5 9.94 -24.92 -3.17
C VAL A 5 8.58 -24.23 -3.21
N ILE A 6 8.55 -23.01 -3.71
CA ILE A 6 7.33 -22.22 -3.90
C ILE A 6 6.98 -22.26 -5.38
N ILE A 7 5.77 -22.73 -5.70
CA ILE A 7 5.29 -22.85 -7.08
C ILE A 7 4.12 -21.89 -7.26
N TYR A 8 4.29 -20.95 -8.19
CA TYR A 8 3.21 -20.06 -8.63
C TYR A 8 2.47 -20.66 -9.82
N GLN A 9 1.18 -20.33 -9.92
CA GLN A 9 0.38 -20.66 -11.10
C GLN A 9 0.76 -19.80 -12.30
N PHE A 10 0.37 -20.26 -13.50
CA PHE A 10 0.50 -19.46 -14.71
C PHE A 10 -0.30 -18.15 -14.63
N VAL A 11 0.27 -17.12 -15.26
CA VAL A 11 -0.30 -15.78 -15.33
C VAL A 11 -1.11 -15.67 -16.62
N THR A 12 -2.33 -15.16 -16.49
CA THR A 12 -3.18 -14.77 -17.63
C THR A 12 -3.20 -13.26 -17.69
N ILE A 13 -2.91 -12.69 -18.86
CA ILE A 13 -3.03 -11.26 -19.06
C ILE A 13 -4.42 -10.96 -19.62
N LEU A 14 -5.09 -10.00 -18.99
CA LEU A 14 -6.38 -9.48 -19.41
C LEU A 14 -6.22 -8.04 -19.86
N GLU A 15 -6.86 -7.66 -20.96
CA GLU A 15 -7.04 -6.28 -21.38
C GLU A 15 -8.52 -6.07 -21.70
N ASP A 16 -9.12 -5.05 -21.09
CA ASP A 16 -10.55 -4.75 -21.18
C ASP A 16 -11.47 -5.94 -20.85
N GLY A 17 -11.02 -6.78 -19.91
CA GLY A 17 -11.72 -7.98 -19.45
C GLY A 17 -11.54 -9.22 -20.35
N GLU A 18 -10.85 -9.09 -21.47
CA GLU A 18 -10.61 -10.17 -22.43
C GLU A 18 -9.19 -10.74 -22.30
N ILE A 19 -9.04 -12.05 -22.52
CA ILE A 19 -7.73 -12.70 -22.46
C ILE A 19 -6.86 -12.28 -23.66
N VAL A 20 -5.70 -11.72 -23.38
CA VAL A 20 -4.67 -11.44 -24.39
C VAL A 20 -4.11 -12.75 -24.91
N LYS A 21 -4.42 -13.09 -26.17
CA LYS A 21 -4.04 -14.37 -26.78
C LYS A 21 -2.53 -14.44 -27.06
N MET A 22 -1.82 -15.24 -26.28
CA MET A 22 -0.40 -15.53 -26.51
C MET A 22 -0.20 -16.81 -27.33
N SER A 23 0.83 -16.83 -28.17
CA SER A 23 1.26 -17.98 -28.97
C SER A 23 2.77 -17.98 -29.16
N THR A 24 3.44 -18.95 -28.54
CA THR A 24 4.88 -19.20 -28.72
C THR A 24 5.23 -19.55 -30.17
N ARG A 25 4.36 -20.29 -30.87
CA ARG A 25 4.54 -20.66 -32.29
C ARG A 25 4.44 -19.45 -33.24
N LYS A 26 3.67 -18.44 -32.88
CA LYS A 26 3.54 -17.20 -33.66
C LYS A 26 4.44 -16.07 -33.13
N ALA A 27 5.30 -16.36 -32.15
CA ALA A 27 6.10 -15.37 -31.43
C ALA A 27 5.29 -14.19 -30.86
N ASN A 28 4.03 -14.44 -30.46
CA ASN A 28 3.14 -13.44 -29.89
C ASN A 28 3.03 -13.68 -28.38
N PHE A 29 3.86 -13.07 -27.57
CA PHE A 29 3.81 -13.16 -26.10
C PHE A 29 4.16 -11.81 -25.51
N VAL A 30 3.70 -11.56 -24.28
CA VAL A 30 4.03 -10.34 -23.54
C VAL A 30 5.18 -10.67 -22.60
N THR A 31 6.27 -9.92 -22.70
CA THR A 31 7.44 -10.01 -21.83
C THR A 31 7.24 -9.19 -20.56
N ILE A 32 8.06 -9.48 -19.54
CA ILE A 32 8.11 -8.64 -18.35
C ILE A 32 8.63 -7.24 -18.69
N ASP A 33 9.59 -7.11 -19.61
CA ASP A 33 10.11 -5.82 -20.04
C ASP A 33 9.00 -4.96 -20.68
N GLU A 34 8.18 -5.53 -21.56
CA GLU A 34 7.01 -4.85 -22.13
C GLU A 34 5.99 -4.43 -21.06
N LEU A 35 5.72 -5.28 -20.07
CA LEU A 35 4.83 -4.91 -18.95
C LEU A 35 5.40 -3.76 -18.12
N VAL A 36 6.71 -3.77 -17.85
CA VAL A 36 7.37 -2.70 -17.09
C VAL A 36 7.37 -1.40 -17.87
N ASP A 37 7.63 -1.44 -19.18
CA ASP A 37 7.57 -0.26 -20.05
C ASP A 37 6.16 0.32 -20.13
N GLU A 38 5.13 -0.52 -20.05
CA GLU A 38 3.74 -0.12 -20.21
C GLU A 38 3.10 0.44 -18.93
N VAL A 39 3.34 -0.18 -17.77
CA VAL A 39 2.67 0.21 -16.50
C VAL A 39 3.63 0.59 -15.37
N GLY A 40 4.94 0.46 -15.59
CA GLY A 40 5.97 0.77 -14.60
C GLY A 40 6.29 -0.39 -13.65
N SER A 41 7.52 -0.42 -13.15
CA SER A 41 8.04 -1.50 -12.31
C SER A 41 7.27 -1.71 -11.01
N ASP A 42 6.77 -0.63 -10.42
CA ASP A 42 6.03 -0.64 -9.17
C ASP A 42 4.70 -1.38 -9.30
N VAL A 43 3.96 -1.07 -10.37
CA VAL A 43 2.69 -1.72 -10.69
C VAL A 43 2.91 -3.20 -10.97
N VAL A 44 3.91 -3.53 -11.79
CA VAL A 44 4.26 -4.93 -12.08
C VAL A 44 4.57 -5.67 -10.77
N ARG A 45 5.52 -5.18 -9.96
CA ARG A 45 5.91 -5.83 -8.70
C ARG A 45 4.73 -6.04 -7.76
N TYR A 46 3.92 -5.00 -7.56
CA TYR A 46 2.78 -5.09 -6.65
C TYR A 46 1.75 -6.10 -7.15
N PHE A 47 1.40 -6.08 -8.44
CA PHE A 47 0.38 -6.97 -9.00
C PHE A 47 0.77 -8.44 -8.93
N PHE A 48 2.07 -8.76 -9.07
CA PHE A 48 2.59 -10.10 -8.83
C PHE A 48 2.57 -10.48 -7.35
N ASN A 49 2.98 -9.56 -6.46
CA ASN A 49 3.03 -9.83 -5.03
C ASN A 49 1.65 -9.95 -4.37
N MET A 50 0.61 -9.26 -4.87
CA MET A 50 -0.74 -9.26 -4.26
C MET A 50 -1.51 -10.57 -4.48
N ARG A 51 -0.93 -11.56 -5.17
CA ARG A 51 -1.57 -12.85 -5.44
C ARG A 51 -0.95 -13.96 -4.61
N ASN A 52 -1.83 -14.81 -4.07
CA ASN A 52 -1.43 -16.04 -3.40
C ASN A 52 -0.84 -17.03 -4.43
N THR A 53 0.20 -17.79 -4.04
CA THR A 53 0.91 -18.77 -4.87
C THR A 53 0.00 -19.84 -5.46
N SER A 54 -1.06 -20.22 -4.75
CA SER A 54 -2.02 -21.26 -5.15
C SER A 54 -3.11 -20.77 -6.09
N SER A 55 -3.28 -19.45 -6.24
CA SER A 55 -4.34 -18.86 -7.05
C SER A 55 -3.88 -18.59 -8.47
N HIS A 56 -4.79 -18.75 -9.44
CA HIS A 56 -4.57 -18.25 -10.78
C HIS A 56 -4.38 -16.73 -10.74
N MET A 57 -3.33 -16.24 -11.40
CA MET A 57 -3.06 -14.81 -11.47
C MET A 57 -3.60 -14.24 -12.77
N ASN A 58 -4.60 -13.37 -12.65
CA ASN A 58 -5.03 -12.51 -13.74
C ASN A 58 -4.34 -11.15 -13.57
N PHE A 59 -3.48 -10.81 -14.52
CA PHE A 59 -2.87 -9.48 -14.65
C PHE A 59 -3.78 -8.63 -15.53
N ASP A 60 -4.55 -7.75 -14.90
CA ASP A 60 -5.45 -6.82 -15.61
C ASP A 60 -4.69 -5.57 -16.03
N LEU A 61 -4.36 -5.46 -17.32
CA LEU A 61 -3.64 -4.33 -17.91
C LEU A 61 -4.45 -3.03 -17.82
N THR A 62 -5.76 -3.11 -18.02
CA THR A 62 -6.64 -1.94 -17.96
C THR A 62 -6.63 -1.36 -16.55
N LEU A 63 -6.73 -2.20 -15.52
CA LEU A 63 -6.61 -1.78 -14.12
C LEU A 63 -5.22 -1.23 -13.79
N ALA A 64 -4.17 -1.92 -14.24
CA ALA A 64 -2.77 -1.54 -14.00
C ALA A 64 -2.42 -0.15 -14.56
N LYS A 65 -3.06 0.27 -15.66
CA LYS A 65 -2.88 1.60 -16.27
C LYS A 65 -3.65 2.72 -15.55
N LYS A 66 -4.62 2.41 -14.67
CA LYS A 66 -5.44 3.45 -14.03
C LYS A 66 -4.63 4.26 -13.03
N GLN A 67 -4.81 5.58 -13.09
CA GLN A 67 -4.38 6.54 -12.07
C GLN A 67 -5.59 6.94 -11.20
N SER A 68 -6.17 5.94 -10.54
CA SER A 68 -7.32 6.12 -9.66
C SER A 68 -7.23 5.16 -8.48
N ASP A 69 -8.10 5.36 -7.48
CA ASP A 69 -8.19 4.53 -6.28
C ASP A 69 -8.53 3.06 -6.55
N GLU A 70 -8.94 2.72 -7.78
CA GLU A 70 -9.12 1.33 -8.20
C GLU A 70 -7.78 0.60 -8.36
N ASN A 71 -6.71 1.31 -8.74
CA ASN A 71 -5.38 0.74 -8.83
C ASN A 71 -4.73 0.76 -7.43
N PRO A 72 -4.43 -0.41 -6.83
CA PRO A 72 -3.93 -0.48 -5.47
C PRO A 72 -2.56 0.20 -5.30
N VAL A 73 -1.72 0.23 -6.35
CA VAL A 73 -0.43 0.94 -6.28
C VAL A 73 -0.65 2.43 -6.19
N PHE A 74 -1.49 2.99 -7.08
CA PHE A 74 -1.84 4.40 -7.04
C PHE A 74 -2.47 4.77 -5.70
N TYR A 75 -3.40 3.96 -5.20
CA TYR A 75 -4.07 4.16 -3.92
C TYR A 75 -3.08 4.26 -2.73
N LEU A 76 -2.15 3.30 -2.62
CA LEU A 76 -1.16 3.26 -1.54
C LEU A 76 -0.15 4.41 -1.64
N GLN A 77 0.35 4.68 -2.84
CA GLN A 77 1.27 5.78 -3.08
C GLN A 77 0.61 7.13 -2.78
N TYR A 78 -0.66 7.29 -3.15
CA TYR A 78 -1.42 8.50 -2.89
C TYR A 78 -1.67 8.70 -1.40
N ALA A 79 -2.00 7.63 -0.66
CA ALA A 79 -2.10 7.69 0.80
C ALA A 79 -0.79 8.18 1.45
N HIS A 80 0.36 7.63 1.04
CA HIS A 80 1.67 8.07 1.52
C HIS A 80 1.99 9.52 1.15
N ALA A 81 1.79 9.92 -0.11
CA ALA A 81 2.02 11.27 -0.59
C ALA A 81 1.13 12.30 0.13
N ARG A 82 -0.12 11.93 0.41
CA ARG A 82 -1.07 12.76 1.17
C ARG A 82 -0.58 13.00 2.59
N ILE A 83 -0.11 11.96 3.28
CA ILE A 83 0.48 12.14 4.62
C ILE A 83 1.68 13.07 4.54
N CYS A 84 2.59 12.86 3.59
CA CYS A 84 3.73 13.75 3.39
C CYS A 84 3.30 15.20 3.15
N SER A 85 2.19 15.43 2.46
CA SER A 85 1.63 16.77 2.28
C SER A 85 1.14 17.37 3.59
N ILE A 86 0.43 16.60 4.42
CA ILE A 86 -0.03 17.06 5.74
C ILE A 86 1.17 17.48 6.58
N LEU A 87 2.22 16.64 6.64
CA LEU A 87 3.43 16.92 7.41
C LEU A 87 4.13 18.20 6.98
N ARG A 88 4.05 18.57 5.69
CA ARG A 88 4.58 19.85 5.21
C ARG A 88 3.72 21.03 5.63
N THR A 89 2.40 20.90 5.57
CA THR A 89 1.46 22.00 5.90
C THR A 89 1.45 22.33 7.39
N VAL A 90 1.53 21.33 8.28
CA VAL A 90 1.48 21.57 9.74
C VAL A 90 2.68 22.34 10.29
N VAL A 91 3.82 22.34 9.59
CA VAL A 91 5.02 23.11 9.97
C VAL A 91 4.74 24.60 9.94
N GLU A 92 3.87 25.06 9.04
CA GLU A 92 3.48 26.47 8.92
C GLU A 92 2.62 26.94 10.12
N GLU A 93 2.00 26.00 10.85
CA GLU A 93 1.07 26.24 11.97
C GLU A 93 1.69 25.95 13.35
N ASP A 94 3.01 25.72 13.43
CA ASP A 94 3.75 25.39 14.67
C ASP A 94 3.18 24.16 15.43
N ILE A 95 2.69 23.18 14.66
CA ILE A 95 2.21 21.89 15.18
C ILE A 95 3.31 20.86 14.95
N ILE A 96 3.80 20.27 16.05
CA ILE A 96 4.87 19.27 16.03
C ILE A 96 4.31 17.95 16.56
N SER A 97 4.58 16.87 15.84
CA SER A 97 4.18 15.52 16.26
C SER A 97 4.61 15.22 17.70
N SER A 98 3.67 14.76 18.53
CA SER A 98 3.93 14.48 19.94
C SER A 98 3.18 13.24 20.43
N VAL A 99 3.87 12.43 21.23
CA VAL A 99 3.32 11.23 21.86
C VAL A 99 2.88 11.46 23.31
N GLU A 100 3.00 12.68 23.83
CA GLU A 100 2.69 12.98 25.23
C GLU A 100 1.19 12.87 25.56
N ASN A 101 0.33 13.18 24.58
CA ASN A 101 -1.12 13.29 24.78
C ASN A 101 -1.92 12.27 23.94
N LEU A 102 -1.35 11.08 23.68
CA LEU A 102 -2.02 10.03 22.89
C LEU A 102 -3.34 9.55 23.50
N ASN A 103 -3.56 9.77 24.80
CA ASN A 103 -4.84 9.51 25.47
C ASN A 103 -6.00 10.38 24.95
N LEU A 104 -5.72 11.43 24.17
CA LEU A 104 -6.74 12.25 23.51
C LEU A 104 -7.30 11.61 22.24
N LEU A 105 -6.65 10.57 21.70
CA LEU A 105 -7.09 9.84 20.52
C LEU A 105 -8.25 8.90 20.90
N VAL A 106 -9.47 9.42 21.00
CA VAL A 106 -10.64 8.69 21.51
C VAL A 106 -11.68 8.36 20.44
N MET A 107 -11.56 8.93 19.23
CA MET A 107 -12.49 8.68 18.14
C MET A 107 -12.33 7.26 17.60
N GLU A 108 -13.41 6.71 17.06
CA GLU A 108 -13.41 5.34 16.55
C GLU A 108 -12.39 5.16 15.42
N GLU A 109 -12.28 6.12 14.51
CA GLU A 109 -11.37 6.07 13.36
C GLU A 109 -9.89 6.15 13.79
N GLU A 110 -9.58 6.93 14.84
CA GLU A 110 -8.23 6.95 15.44
C GLU A 110 -7.88 5.58 16.02
N GLN A 111 -8.81 4.99 16.77
CA GLN A 111 -8.65 3.68 17.39
C GLN A 111 -8.53 2.56 16.35
N GLN A 112 -9.28 2.64 15.25
CA GLN A 112 -9.17 1.69 14.15
C GLN A 112 -7.78 1.76 13.48
N LEU A 113 -7.28 2.97 13.19
CA LEU A 113 -5.95 3.16 12.60
C LEU A 113 -4.83 2.70 13.54
N LEU A 114 -4.92 3.02 14.84
CA LEU A 114 -4.00 2.54 15.87
C LEU A 114 -3.93 1.01 15.91
N LYS A 115 -5.09 0.33 15.87
CA LYS A 115 -5.15 -1.14 15.85
C LYS A 115 -4.48 -1.73 14.61
N LYS A 116 -4.64 -1.11 13.43
CA LYS A 116 -3.95 -1.53 12.21
C LYS A 116 -2.44 -1.33 12.29
N LEU A 117 -1.98 -0.21 12.85
CA LEU A 117 -0.55 0.01 13.09
C LEU A 117 0.06 -1.02 14.04
N ASN A 118 -0.65 -1.36 15.13
CA ASN A 118 -0.20 -2.36 16.09
C ASN A 118 -0.04 -3.76 15.48
N LYS A 119 -0.69 -4.04 14.33
CA LYS A 119 -0.58 -5.31 13.61
C LYS A 119 0.61 -5.38 12.65
N TYR A 120 1.34 -4.28 12.42
CA TYR A 120 2.41 -4.22 11.44
C TYR A 120 3.44 -5.34 11.62
N GLU A 121 4.04 -5.45 12.80
CA GLU A 121 5.10 -6.43 13.08
C GLU A 121 4.62 -7.87 12.88
N GLU A 122 3.43 -8.19 13.40
CA GLU A 122 2.81 -9.52 13.29
C GLU A 122 2.56 -9.91 11.82
N GLU A 123 2.03 -9.00 11.00
CA GLU A 123 1.76 -9.28 9.59
C GLU A 123 3.03 -9.44 8.77
N ILE A 124 4.06 -8.62 9.02
CA ILE A 124 5.36 -8.74 8.34
C ILE A 124 6.05 -10.06 8.72
N LEU A 125 6.09 -10.40 10.01
CA LEU A 125 6.71 -11.65 10.47
C LEU A 125 6.00 -12.86 9.89
N TYR A 126 4.67 -12.88 9.95
CA TYR A 126 3.89 -13.97 9.38
C TYR A 126 4.15 -14.13 7.87
N ALA A 127 4.13 -13.03 7.11
CA ALA A 127 4.39 -13.06 5.67
C ALA A 127 5.79 -13.61 5.37
N SER A 128 6.78 -13.25 6.20
CA SER A 128 8.15 -13.75 6.08
C SER A 128 8.27 -15.25 6.39
N GLU A 129 7.67 -15.72 7.47
CA GLU A 129 7.74 -17.13 7.90
C GLU A 129 7.04 -18.08 6.92
N ASN A 130 5.96 -17.62 6.29
CA ASN A 130 5.14 -18.43 5.39
C ASN A 130 5.46 -18.20 3.91
N PHE A 131 6.35 -17.26 3.59
CA PHE A 131 6.64 -16.82 2.21
C PHE A 131 5.40 -16.31 1.46
N GLU A 132 4.59 -15.50 2.15
CA GLU A 132 3.30 -14.99 1.69
C GLU A 132 3.29 -13.46 1.54
N PRO A 133 4.00 -12.89 0.53
CA PRO A 133 4.10 -11.44 0.36
C PRO A 133 2.74 -10.75 0.13
N HIS A 134 1.76 -11.47 -0.43
CA HIS A 134 0.41 -10.96 -0.63
C HIS A 134 -0.28 -10.49 0.66
N ARG A 135 0.09 -11.03 1.82
CA ARG A 135 -0.44 -10.55 3.11
C ARG A 135 0.03 -9.14 3.44
N ILE A 136 1.25 -8.77 3.02
CA ILE A 136 1.77 -7.40 3.15
C ILE A 136 0.94 -6.47 2.28
N CYS A 137 0.63 -6.85 1.04
CA CYS A 137 -0.24 -6.08 0.15
C CYS A 137 -1.62 -5.81 0.80
N SER A 138 -2.30 -6.86 1.27
CA SER A 138 -3.60 -6.72 1.92
C SER A 138 -3.55 -5.85 3.17
N TYR A 139 -2.51 -6.02 4.01
CA TYR A 139 -2.30 -5.20 5.19
C TYR A 139 -2.16 -3.71 4.83
N LEU A 140 -1.36 -3.38 3.81
CA LEU A 140 -1.13 -2.00 3.40
C LEU A 140 -2.40 -1.35 2.84
N GLU A 141 -3.18 -2.09 2.04
CA GLU A 141 -4.47 -1.61 1.52
C GLU A 141 -5.45 -1.30 2.66
N GLU A 142 -5.53 -2.19 3.66
CA GLU A 142 -6.35 -1.96 4.84
C GLU A 142 -5.86 -0.79 5.70
N LEU A 143 -4.54 -0.62 5.83
CA LEU A 143 -3.94 0.50 6.56
C LEU A 143 -4.23 1.83 5.87
N ALA A 144 -4.06 1.90 4.55
CA ALA A 144 -4.40 3.08 3.75
C ALA A 144 -5.90 3.41 3.85
N ALA A 145 -6.77 2.40 3.75
CA ALA A 145 -8.21 2.60 3.93
C ALA A 145 -8.57 3.13 5.32
N ALA A 146 -7.94 2.61 6.39
CA ALA A 146 -8.11 3.12 7.74
C ALA A 146 -7.61 4.58 7.87
N PHE A 147 -6.48 4.90 7.24
CA PHE A 147 -5.95 6.26 7.19
C PHE A 147 -6.90 7.23 6.48
N HIS A 148 -7.49 6.85 5.34
CA HIS A 148 -8.44 7.72 4.63
C HIS A 148 -9.68 8.02 5.47
N LYS A 149 -10.19 7.05 6.23
CA LYS A 149 -11.28 7.28 7.19
C LYS A 149 -10.84 8.22 8.31
N PHE A 150 -9.71 7.94 8.95
CA PHE A 150 -9.12 8.83 9.96
C PHE A 150 -8.99 10.27 9.43
N TYR A 151 -8.41 10.48 8.26
CA TYR A 151 -8.23 11.80 7.67
C TYR A 151 -9.57 12.51 7.39
N THR A 152 -10.60 11.76 6.99
CA THR A 152 -11.93 12.29 6.68
C THR A 152 -12.67 12.76 7.94
N PHE A 153 -12.60 11.99 9.03
CA PHE A 153 -13.41 12.24 10.24
C PHE A 153 -12.64 12.93 11.36
N CYS A 154 -11.32 12.79 11.42
CA CYS A 154 -10.47 13.29 12.50
C CYS A 154 -9.56 14.41 11.98
N ARG A 155 -10.08 15.64 12.03
CA ARG A 155 -9.36 16.83 11.55
C ARG A 155 -8.06 17.04 12.33
N ILE A 156 -6.93 17.24 11.62
CA ILE A 156 -5.64 17.56 12.24
C ILE A 156 -5.52 19.08 12.40
N LEU A 157 -5.40 19.80 11.28
CA LEU A 157 -5.31 21.26 11.23
C LEU A 157 -6.60 21.89 11.72
N GLY A 158 -6.56 22.73 12.76
CA GLY A 158 -7.73 23.39 13.34
C GLY A 158 -8.39 22.62 14.50
N SER A 159 -7.80 21.51 14.93
CA SER A 159 -8.08 20.94 16.26
C SER A 159 -7.33 21.68 17.37
N GLU A 160 -7.68 21.42 18.63
CA GLU A 160 -6.87 21.87 19.77
C GLU A 160 -5.43 21.34 19.63
N LYS A 161 -4.43 22.16 20.03
CA LYS A 161 -3.01 21.93 19.71
C LYS A 161 -2.55 20.53 20.12
N LYS A 162 -2.79 20.10 21.36
CA LYS A 162 -2.32 18.79 21.84
C LYS A 162 -2.97 17.62 21.11
N LEU A 163 -4.25 17.76 20.76
CA LEU A 163 -4.94 16.75 19.94
C LEU A 163 -4.39 16.72 18.51
N ALA A 164 -4.12 17.89 17.92
CA ALA A 164 -3.53 17.97 16.59
C ALA A 164 -2.13 17.32 16.55
N GLU A 165 -1.29 17.57 17.55
CA GLU A 165 0.03 16.96 17.70
C GLU A 165 -0.04 15.44 17.87
N ALA A 166 -1.01 14.93 18.65
CA ALA A 166 -1.23 13.49 18.81
C ALA A 166 -1.73 12.82 17.52
N ARG A 167 -2.66 13.48 16.80
CA ARG A 167 -3.15 13.01 15.49
C ARG A 167 -2.04 13.04 14.44
N LEU A 168 -1.13 14.01 14.53
CA LEU A 168 0.01 14.11 13.66
C LEU A 168 0.99 12.94 13.88
N ALA A 169 1.26 12.57 15.14
CA ALA A 169 2.04 11.38 15.46
C ALA A 169 1.43 10.10 14.88
N LEU A 170 0.10 9.97 14.91
CA LEU A 170 -0.61 8.84 14.29
C LEU A 170 -0.43 8.82 12.75
N ALA A 171 -0.48 9.99 12.11
CA ALA A 171 -0.22 10.11 10.67
C ALA A 171 1.25 9.76 10.33
N GLU A 172 2.23 10.23 11.11
CA GLU A 172 3.65 9.90 10.90
C GLU A 172 3.96 8.40 11.06
N ALA A 173 3.36 7.74 12.06
CA ALA A 173 3.47 6.30 12.22
C ALA A 173 2.90 5.56 11.00
N THR A 174 1.76 6.04 10.48
CA THR A 174 1.14 5.51 9.25
C THR A 174 2.03 5.70 8.03
N LYS A 175 2.63 6.88 7.85
CA LYS A 175 3.59 7.13 6.77
C LYS A 175 4.73 6.12 6.82
N THR A 176 5.31 5.92 8.01
CA THR A 176 6.45 5.02 8.22
C THR A 176 6.09 3.57 7.90
N ALA A 177 4.92 3.10 8.38
CA ALA A 177 4.44 1.76 8.09
C ALA A 177 4.19 1.53 6.59
N LEU A 178 3.55 2.50 5.91
CA LEU A 178 3.35 2.45 4.47
C LEU A 178 4.68 2.42 3.71
N GLN A 179 5.61 3.33 4.03
CA GLN A 179 6.92 3.42 3.39
C GLN A 179 7.72 2.12 3.56
N ASN A 180 7.75 1.56 4.77
CA ASN A 180 8.49 0.34 5.04
C ASN A 180 7.85 -0.87 4.34
N GLY A 181 6.52 -1.02 4.40
CA GLY A 181 5.83 -2.13 3.74
C GLY A 181 5.96 -2.07 2.21
N LEU A 182 5.79 -0.89 1.60
CA LEU A 182 6.04 -0.70 0.17
C LEU A 182 7.50 -1.01 -0.19
N GLY A 183 8.45 -0.58 0.65
CA GLY A 183 9.86 -0.89 0.50
C GLY A 183 10.16 -2.40 0.49
N ILE A 184 9.53 -3.18 1.37
CA ILE A 184 9.65 -4.65 1.40
C ILE A 184 9.13 -5.26 0.08
N LEU A 185 8.03 -4.74 -0.46
CA LEU A 185 7.47 -5.17 -1.74
C LEU A 185 8.27 -4.69 -2.97
N GLY A 186 9.27 -3.84 -2.76
CA GLY A 186 10.04 -3.21 -3.83
C GLY A 186 9.24 -2.18 -4.62
N VAL A 187 8.25 -1.54 -4.00
CA VAL A 187 7.41 -0.49 -4.57
C VAL A 187 7.80 0.86 -3.96
N THR A 188 7.85 1.92 -4.77
CA THR A 188 8.21 3.25 -4.26
C THR A 188 7.06 3.88 -3.46
N ALA A 189 7.44 4.71 -2.49
CA ALA A 189 6.52 5.50 -1.67
C ALA A 189 6.79 7.00 -1.94
N PRO A 190 6.18 7.59 -2.98
CA PRO A 190 6.47 8.97 -3.36
C PRO A 190 5.96 9.95 -2.31
N GLU A 191 6.71 11.04 -2.08
CA GLU A 191 6.28 12.10 -1.16
C GLU A 191 5.31 13.11 -1.79
N ARG A 192 5.11 13.02 -3.11
CA ARG A 192 4.25 13.86 -3.95
C ARG A 192 3.72 13.04 -5.13
N MET A 193 2.43 13.16 -5.43
CA MET A 193 1.74 12.60 -6.60
C MET A 193 0.81 13.65 -7.18
#